data_AF-A0A1U7TKM6-F1
#
_entry.id   AF-A0A1U7TKM6-F1
#
_cell.length_a   1.000
_cell.length_b   1.000
_cell.length_c   1.000
_cell.angle_alpha   90.00
_cell.angle_beta   90.00
_cell.angle_gamma   90.00
#
_symmetry.space_group_name_H-M   'P 1'
#
loop_
_entity.id
_entity.type
_entity.pdbx_description
1 polymer ?
#
loop_
_entity_poly.entity_id
_entity_poly.type
_entity_poly.pdbx_seq_one_letter_code
_entity_poly.pdbx_strand_id
1 'polypeptide(L)'
;MTPVRTQHALAGQAYAVPLIQPDLRREEAIQQVADALQYLQRVSGDIFSRISQRVELSRRQLQAIGERVSLAQAKIEKIKGSKKAIKVFSSAKYPAPEHLQEYSSIFAGAQDPSLQRRPRHRIQSKHRPLDERALQ
;
A
#
# COMPACT_ATOMS: atom_id res chain seq x y z
N MET A 1 5.66 -18.28 -32.60
CA MET A 1 5.90 -16.92 -32.11
C MET A 1 5.13 -16.71 -30.82
N THR A 2 5.80 -16.84 -29.67
CA THR A 2 5.23 -16.57 -28.34
C THR A 2 5.39 -15.07 -28.04
N PRO A 3 4.32 -14.32 -27.69
CA PRO A 3 4.49 -12.94 -27.29
C PRO A 3 5.17 -12.90 -25.92
N VAL A 4 6.37 -12.32 -25.89
CA VAL A 4 7.10 -11.94 -24.67
C VAL A 4 6.24 -10.93 -23.93
N ARG A 5 5.67 -11.35 -22.80
CA ARG A 5 4.93 -10.47 -21.91
C ARG A 5 5.97 -9.64 -21.16
N THR A 6 6.21 -8.42 -21.64
CA THR A 6 7.08 -7.42 -21.03
C THR A 6 6.59 -7.14 -19.60
N GLN A 7 7.22 -7.79 -18.62
CA GLN A 7 7.13 -7.40 -17.23
C GLN A 7 8.01 -6.17 -17.02
N HIS A 8 7.55 -5.01 -17.48
CA HIS A 8 8.03 -3.75 -16.95
C HIS A 8 7.31 -3.51 -15.63
N ALA A 9 7.86 -4.05 -14.54
CA ALA A 9 7.56 -3.54 -13.22
C ALA A 9 8.10 -2.12 -13.17
N LEU A 10 7.24 -1.14 -13.46
CA LEU A 10 7.55 0.28 -13.29
C LEU A 10 7.88 0.49 -11.81
N ALA A 11 9.14 0.87 -11.52
CA ALA A 11 9.58 1.17 -10.18
C ALA A 11 8.67 2.24 -9.56
N GLY A 12 7.81 1.82 -8.61
CA GLY A 12 6.83 2.69 -7.94
C GLY A 12 5.37 2.24 -8.08
N GLN A 13 5.02 1.33 -9.00
CA GLN A 13 3.65 0.82 -9.15
C GLN A 13 3.50 -0.57 -8.54
N ALA A 14 2.90 -0.63 -7.35
CA ALA A 14 2.64 -1.87 -6.61
C ALA A 14 1.46 -2.68 -7.15
N TYR A 15 0.50 -2.03 -7.82
CA TYR A 15 -0.71 -2.66 -8.37
C TYR A 15 -1.01 -2.09 -9.76
N ALA A 16 -1.38 -2.96 -10.71
CA ALA A 16 -1.87 -2.58 -12.02
C ALA A 16 -3.33 -3.03 -12.22
N VAL A 17 -4.24 -2.08 -12.48
CA VAL A 17 -5.65 -2.37 -12.81
C VAL A 17 -5.79 -2.46 -14.33
N PRO A 18 -6.38 -3.53 -14.87
CA PRO A 18 -6.56 -3.66 -16.32
C PRO A 18 -7.57 -2.67 -16.86
N LEU A 19 -7.27 -2.12 -18.04
CA LEU A 19 -8.25 -1.43 -18.87
C LEU A 19 -8.96 -2.46 -19.77
N ILE A 20 -10.26 -2.25 -19.97
CA ILE A 20 -11.11 -3.12 -20.80
C ILE A 20 -11.11 -2.53 -22.21
N GLN A 21 -10.91 -3.38 -23.22
CA GLN A 21 -10.88 -2.91 -24.60
C GLN A 21 -12.30 -2.58 -25.11
N PRO A 22 -12.47 -1.56 -25.95
CA PRO A 22 -13.79 -1.19 -26.47
C PRO A 22 -14.35 -2.23 -27.47
N ASP A 23 -13.48 -2.99 -28.15
CA ASP A 23 -13.84 -3.87 -29.28
C ASP A 23 -14.20 -5.31 -28.88
N LEU A 24 -14.43 -5.55 -27.59
CA LEU A 24 -14.81 -6.86 -27.07
C LEU A 24 -16.28 -7.18 -27.39
N ARG A 25 -16.59 -8.48 -27.52
CA ARG A 25 -18.00 -8.92 -27.58
C ARG A 25 -18.70 -8.52 -26.30
N ARG A 26 -20.03 -8.33 -26.36
CA ARG A 26 -20.80 -7.93 -25.18
C ARG A 26 -20.60 -8.88 -24.01
N GLU A 27 -20.60 -10.18 -24.25
CA GLU A 27 -20.40 -11.19 -23.19
C GLU A 27 -18.96 -11.13 -22.64
N GLU A 28 -17.96 -10.94 -23.50
CA GLU A 28 -16.55 -10.83 -23.10
C GLU A 28 -16.32 -9.56 -22.27
N ALA A 29 -16.90 -8.44 -22.71
CA ALA A 29 -16.82 -7.17 -22.02
C ALA A 29 -17.44 -7.28 -20.62
N ILE A 30 -18.62 -7.88 -20.47
CA ILE A 30 -19.26 -8.06 -19.15
C ILE A 30 -18.38 -8.92 -18.24
N GLN A 31 -17.79 -10.01 -18.74
CA GLN A 31 -16.89 -10.85 -17.95
C GLN A 31 -15.62 -10.09 -17.53
N GLN A 32 -14.99 -9.35 -18.45
CA GLN A 32 -13.83 -8.54 -18.12
C GLN A 32 -14.14 -7.41 -17.14
N VAL A 33 -15.33 -6.80 -17.24
CA VAL A 33 -15.82 -5.82 -16.26
C VAL A 33 -15.94 -6.45 -14.88
N ALA A 34 -16.58 -7.61 -14.78
CA ALA A 34 -16.73 -8.32 -13.51
C ALA A 34 -15.38 -8.67 -12.88
N ASP A 35 -14.45 -9.23 -13.67
CA ASP A 35 -13.09 -9.55 -13.24
C ASP A 35 -12.32 -8.31 -12.78
N ALA A 36 -12.41 -7.21 -13.55
CA ALA A 36 -11.72 -5.96 -13.24
C ALA A 36 -12.26 -5.31 -11.95
N LEU A 37 -13.58 -5.32 -11.75
CA LEU A 37 -14.21 -4.81 -10.54
C LEU A 37 -13.85 -5.66 -9.32
N GLN A 38 -13.87 -6.99 -9.44
CA GLN A 38 -13.47 -7.88 -8.36
C GLN A 38 -11.99 -7.68 -7.99
N TYR A 39 -11.13 -7.53 -8.99
CA TYR A 39 -9.72 -7.23 -8.78
C TYR A 39 -9.53 -5.87 -8.09
N LEU A 40 -10.22 -4.83 -8.54
CA LEU A 40 -10.18 -3.50 -7.93
C LEU A 40 -10.60 -3.54 -6.46
N GLN A 41 -11.64 -4.31 -6.13
CA GLN A 41 -12.07 -4.51 -4.74
C GLN A 41 -10.96 -5.13 -3.88
N ARG A 42 -10.26 -6.14 -4.39
CA ARG A 42 -9.15 -6.80 -3.67
C ARG A 42 -7.98 -5.85 -3.45
N VAL A 43 -7.57 -5.13 -4.50
CA VAL A 43 -6.47 -4.15 -4.43
C VAL A 43 -6.82 -3.03 -3.45
N SER A 44 -8.04 -2.49 -3.53
CA SER A 44 -8.54 -1.49 -2.60
C SER A 44 -8.48 -2.00 -1.15
N GLY A 45 -8.96 -3.22 -0.90
CA GLY A 45 -8.90 -3.87 0.41
C GLY A 45 -7.47 -4.00 0.96
N ASP A 46 -6.50 -4.43 0.14
CA ASP A 46 -5.09 -4.54 0.53
C ASP A 46 -4.48 -3.16 0.83
N ILE A 47 -4.72 -2.16 -0.02
CA ILE A 47 -4.25 -0.78 0.18
C ILE A 47 -4.74 -0.24 1.52
N PHE A 48 -6.05 -0.30 1.78
CA PHE A 48 -6.61 0.22 3.03
C PHE A 48 -6.12 -0.57 4.24
N SER A 49 -5.97 -1.89 4.13
CA SER A 49 -5.44 -2.72 5.21
C SER A 49 -4.01 -2.33 5.58
N ARG A 50 -3.14 -2.11 4.59
CA ARG A 50 -1.75 -1.66 4.82
C ARG A 50 -1.69 -0.28 5.44
N ILE A 51 -2.53 0.64 4.99
CA ILE A 51 -2.64 1.98 5.59
C ILE A 51 -3.08 1.87 7.05
N SER A 52 -4.13 1.10 7.34
CA SER A 52 -4.61 0.89 8.71
C SER A 52 -3.53 0.30 9.62
N GLN A 53 -2.80 -0.71 9.14
CA GLN A 53 -1.68 -1.31 9.88
C GLN A 53 -0.57 -0.28 10.17
N ARG A 54 -0.23 0.58 9.19
CA ARG A 54 0.77 1.63 9.38
C ARG A 54 0.31 2.68 10.40
N VAL A 55 -0.95 3.09 10.34
CA VAL A 55 -1.55 4.05 11.29
C VAL A 55 -1.51 3.48 12.71
N GLU A 56 -1.88 2.22 12.89
CA GLU A 56 -1.85 1.56 14.20
C GLU A 56 -0.42 1.43 14.77
N LEU A 57 0.56 1.10 13.92
CA LEU A 57 1.96 1.08 14.33
C LEU A 57 2.44 2.47 14.81
N SER A 58 2.16 3.52 14.03
CA SER A 58 2.48 4.89 14.41
C SER A 58 1.80 5.32 15.72
N ARG A 59 0.52 4.93 15.90
CA ARG A 59 -0.22 5.21 17.14
C ARG A 59 0.45 4.58 18.36
N ARG A 60 0.86 3.32 18.27
CA ARG A 60 1.59 2.63 19.36
C ARG A 60 2.92 3.29 19.67
N GLN A 61 3.66 3.71 18.64
CA GLN A 61 4.91 4.45 18.81
C GLN A 61 4.68 5.78 19.55
N LEU A 62 3.66 6.54 19.16
CA LEU A 62 3.29 7.79 19.83
C LEU A 62 2.87 7.56 21.28
N GLN A 63 2.11 6.48 21.56
CA GLN A 63 1.74 6.12 22.92
C GLN A 63 2.97 5.82 23.78
N ALA A 64 3.90 5.00 23.29
CA ALA A 64 5.13 4.67 24.02
C ALA A 64 5.99 5.92 24.29
N ILE A 65 6.03 6.87 23.35
CA ILE A 65 6.70 8.16 23.57
C ILE A 65 5.94 8.97 24.63
N GLY A 66 4.61 9.04 24.57
CA GLY A 66 3.78 9.73 25.55
C GLY A 66 3.97 9.20 26.97
N GLU A 67 4.03 7.88 27.14
CA GLU A 67 4.31 7.24 28.44
C GLU A 67 5.70 7.63 28.96
N ARG A 68 6.73 7.61 28.10
CA ARG A 68 8.10 8.04 28.47
C ARG A 68 8.14 9.52 28.87
N VAL A 69 7.45 10.38 28.14
CA VAL A 69 7.36 11.82 28.45
C VAL A 69 6.65 12.03 29.79
N SER A 70 5.55 11.32 30.05
CA SER A 70 4.82 11.40 31.32
C SER A 70 5.69 10.99 32.51
N LEU A 71 6.42 9.88 32.39
CA LEU A 71 7.35 9.42 33.43
C LEU A 71 8.50 10.43 33.66
N ALA A 72 9.05 11.00 32.59
CA ALA A 72 10.09 12.02 32.69
C ALA A 72 9.53 13.28 33.38
N GLN A 73 8.33 13.72 33.03
CA GLN A 73 7.68 14.87 33.64
C GLN A 73 7.44 14.65 35.14
N ALA A 74 6.94 13.49 35.54
CA ALA A 74 6.74 13.16 36.94
C ALA A 74 8.05 13.20 37.75
N LYS A 75 9.17 12.71 37.16
CA LYS A 75 10.50 12.81 37.78
C LYS A 75 10.97 14.25 37.91
N ILE A 76 10.73 15.09 36.89
CA ILE A 76 11.07 16.51 36.92
C ILE A 76 10.28 17.21 38.02
N GLU A 77 8.96 17.02 38.09
CA GLU A 77 8.12 17.65 39.12
C GLU A 77 8.53 17.23 40.54
N LYS A 78 9.00 16.00 40.74
CA LYS A 78 9.56 15.57 42.04
C LYS A 78 10.82 16.32 42.46
N ILE A 79 11.66 16.70 41.49
CA ILE A 79 12.93 17.39 41.72
C ILE A 79 12.72 18.91 41.81
N LYS A 80 11.74 19.41 41.05
CA LYS A 80 11.35 20.81 40.99
C LYS A 80 10.94 21.31 42.38
N GLY A 81 11.53 22.43 42.80
CA GLY A 81 11.29 23.01 44.14
C GLY A 81 12.12 22.39 45.28
N SER A 82 12.93 21.37 45.01
CA SER A 82 13.89 20.86 45.99
C SER A 82 14.99 21.89 46.27
N LYS A 83 15.24 22.18 47.55
CA LYS A 83 16.31 23.10 47.99
C LYS A 83 17.68 22.42 48.14
N LYS A 84 17.79 21.14 47.77
CA LYS A 84 19.05 20.39 47.82
C LYS A 84 19.90 20.71 46.59
N ALA A 85 21.22 20.71 46.75
CA ALA A 85 22.14 20.81 45.62
C ALA A 85 22.03 19.55 44.73
N ILE A 86 21.98 19.74 43.41
CA ILE A 86 21.84 18.64 42.44
C ILE A 86 22.90 18.82 41.35
N LYS A 87 23.68 17.77 41.12
CA LYS A 87 24.63 17.71 40.01
C LYS A 87 23.99 17.01 38.82
N VAL A 88 23.94 17.70 37.68
CA VAL A 88 23.39 17.16 36.43
C VAL A 88 24.53 16.54 35.62
N PHE A 89 24.34 15.31 35.17
CA PHE A 89 25.24 14.65 34.21
C PHE A 89 24.50 14.49 32.89
N SER A 90 25.05 15.07 31.82
CA SER A 90 24.59 14.83 30.45
C SER A 90 25.69 14.11 29.68
N SER A 91 25.30 13.12 28.88
CA SER A 91 26.19 12.58 27.86
C SER A 91 26.27 13.57 26.70
N ALA A 92 27.45 13.73 26.09
CA ALA A 92 27.62 14.55 24.89
C ALA A 92 27.02 13.90 23.62
N LYS A 93 26.62 12.62 23.69
CA LYS A 93 26.07 11.88 22.56
C LYS A 93 24.58 12.17 22.38
N TYR A 94 24.20 12.61 21.19
CA TYR A 94 22.79 12.79 20.82
C TYR A 94 22.04 11.45 20.94
N PRO A 95 20.80 11.43 21.46
CA PRO A 95 20.02 10.21 21.61
C PRO A 95 19.52 9.74 20.23
N ALA A 96 20.40 9.07 19.48
CA ALA A 96 20.08 8.40 18.23
C ALA A 96 20.41 6.91 18.34
N PRO A 97 19.67 6.05 17.62
CA PRO A 97 20.07 4.67 17.39
C PRO A 97 21.44 4.59 16.71
N GLU A 98 22.16 3.49 16.87
CA GLU A 98 23.46 3.29 16.19
C GLU A 98 23.33 3.23 14.67
N HIS A 99 22.20 2.72 14.18
CA HIS A 99 21.88 2.63 12.76
C HIS A 99 20.52 3.31 12.51
N LEU A 100 20.50 4.28 11.60
CA LEU A 100 19.28 4.92 11.15
C LEU A 100 18.50 3.93 10.28
N GLN A 101 17.24 3.66 10.62
CA GLN A 101 16.39 2.85 9.77
C GLN A 101 16.05 3.61 8.49
N GLU A 102 16.32 3.01 7.34
CA GLU A 102 15.91 3.53 6.05
C GLU A 102 14.39 3.56 5.93
N TYR A 103 13.88 4.50 5.13
CA TYR A 103 12.46 4.59 4.85
C TYR A 103 11.98 3.37 4.05
N SER A 104 11.05 2.61 4.64
CA SER A 104 10.33 1.56 3.94
C SER A 104 8.96 2.07 3.48
N SER A 105 8.66 1.97 2.19
CA SER A 105 7.31 2.23 1.66
C SER A 105 6.28 1.28 2.28
N ILE A 106 5.05 1.76 2.51
CA ILE A 106 3.92 0.92 2.96
C ILE A 106 3.52 -0.16 1.95
N PHE A 107 3.96 0.00 0.69
CA PHE A 107 3.76 -0.96 -0.40
C PHE A 107 4.99 -1.83 -0.66
N ALA A 108 6.02 -1.75 0.19
CA ALA A 108 7.14 -2.68 0.11
C ALA A 108 6.63 -4.12 0.23
N GLY A 109 7.02 -4.97 -0.72
CA GLY A 109 6.58 -6.37 -0.79
C GLY A 109 5.09 -6.57 -1.15
N ALA A 110 4.40 -5.55 -1.67
CA ALA A 110 3.09 -5.75 -2.28
C ALA A 110 3.22 -6.67 -3.50
N GLN A 111 2.41 -7.73 -3.53
CA GLN A 111 2.29 -8.59 -4.69
C GLN A 111 1.04 -8.19 -5.45
N ASP A 112 1.22 -7.89 -6.73
CA ASP A 112 0.11 -7.57 -7.61
C ASP A 112 -0.77 -8.83 -7.79
N PRO A 113 -2.04 -8.83 -7.35
CA PRO A 113 -2.93 -9.98 -7.52
C PRO A 113 -3.19 -10.32 -9.00
N SER A 114 -2.93 -9.41 -9.94
CA SER A 114 -3.04 -9.65 -11.38
C SER A 114 -1.95 -10.60 -11.92
N LEU A 115 -0.89 -10.85 -11.14
CA LEU A 115 0.04 -11.95 -11.39
C LEU A 115 -0.60 -13.32 -11.18
N GLN A 116 -1.72 -13.39 -10.43
CA GLN A 116 -2.51 -14.62 -10.34
C GLN A 116 -3.22 -14.86 -11.67
N ARG A 117 -3.02 -16.07 -12.20
CA ARG A 117 -3.48 -16.49 -13.52
C ARG A 117 -5.00 -16.29 -13.64
N ARG A 118 -5.42 -15.36 -14.51
CA ARG A 118 -6.85 -15.07 -14.74
C ARG A 118 -7.60 -16.32 -15.22
N PRO A 119 -8.85 -16.52 -14.75
CA PRO A 119 -9.69 -17.58 -15.27
C PRO A 119 -9.91 -17.38 -16.78
N ARG A 120 -9.80 -18.46 -17.55
CA ARG A 120 -10.08 -18.44 -18.99
C ARG A 120 -11.58 -18.65 -19.20
N HIS A 121 -12.27 -17.59 -19.58
CA HIS A 121 -13.68 -17.65 -19.95
C HIS A 121 -13.82 -18.19 -21.38
N ARG A 122 -14.61 -19.25 -21.56
CA ARG A 122 -14.94 -19.78 -22.90
C ARG A 122 -16.21 -19.11 -23.38
N ILE A 123 -16.11 -18.26 -24.40
CA ILE A 123 -17.25 -17.50 -24.91
C ILE A 123 -17.65 -18.06 -26.27
N GLN A 124 -18.92 -18.43 -26.38
CA GLN A 124 -19.49 -19.12 -27.55
C GLN A 124 -20.34 -18.19 -28.44
N SER A 125 -20.40 -16.89 -28.14
CA SER A 125 -21.16 -15.93 -28.97
C SER A 125 -20.53 -15.80 -30.37
N LYS A 126 -21.12 -14.99 -31.26
CA LYS A 126 -20.49 -14.60 -32.53
C LYS A 126 -20.10 -13.12 -32.44
N HIS A 127 -19.01 -12.70 -33.10
CA HIS A 127 -18.74 -11.26 -33.23
C HIS A 127 -19.86 -10.61 -34.05
N ARG A 128 -20.22 -9.37 -33.69
CA ARG A 128 -21.08 -8.54 -34.54
C ARG A 128 -20.34 -8.34 -35.88
N PRO A 129 -21.00 -8.57 -37.03
CA PRO A 129 -20.40 -8.25 -38.32
C PRO A 129 -20.08 -6.75 -38.41
N LEU A 130 -19.01 -6.40 -39.12
CA LEU A 130 -18.59 -5.01 -39.33
C LEU A 130 -19.71 -4.24 -40.02
N ASP A 131 -20.14 -3.13 -39.41
CA ASP A 131 -21.22 -2.29 -39.93
C ASP A 131 -20.64 -1.31 -40.96
N GLU A 132 -20.80 -1.58 -42.26
CA GLU A 132 -20.18 -0.80 -43.35
C GLU A 132 -20.62 0.67 -43.38
N ARG A 133 -21.74 1.01 -42.71
CA ARG A 133 -22.25 2.39 -42.59
C ARG A 133 -21.49 3.25 -41.57
N ALA A 134 -20.67 2.65 -40.70
CA ALA A 134 -19.88 3.37 -39.71
C ALA A 134 -18.53 3.88 -40.26
N LEU A 135 -18.22 3.58 -41.53
CA LEU A 135 -16.97 3.95 -42.21
C LEU A 135 -17.10 5.21 -43.10
N GLN A 136 -18.28 5.83 -43.17
CA GLN A 136 -18.55 7.04 -43.96
C GLN A 136 -18.53 8.31 -43.11
#